data_AF-A0A949PP57-F1
#
_entry.id   AF-A0A949PP57-F1
#
_cell.length_a   1.000
_cell.length_b   1.000
_cell.length_c   1.000
_cell.angle_alpha   90.00
_cell.angle_beta   90.00
_cell.angle_gamma   90.00
#
_symmetry.space_group_name_H-M   'P 1'
#
loop_
_entity.id
_entity.type
_entity.pdbx_description
1 polymer ?
#
loop_
_entity_poly.entity_id
_entity_poly.type
_entity_poly.pdbx_seq_one_letter_code
_entity_poly.pdbx_strand_id
1 'polypeptide(L)'
;MGALAFFSSHWRVLALIGACLAAIGLYQLGKRDGYQDAISDQLQSTIKAERERAADDAKLRDLSDYDFCRLALKRRGLSVEQCDELRGLPSE
;
A
#
# COMPACT_ATOMS: atom_id res chain seq x y z
N MET A 1 -0.54 -57.42 -14.77
CA MET A 1 -1.46 -56.91 -15.82
C MET A 1 -2.80 -56.39 -15.24
N GLY A 2 -2.87 -55.94 -13.98
CA GLY A 2 -4.14 -55.51 -13.36
C GLY A 2 -4.40 -54.00 -13.38
N ALA A 3 -3.35 -53.18 -13.23
CA ALA A 3 -3.50 -51.73 -13.07
C ALA A 3 -4.05 -51.04 -14.33
N LEU A 4 -3.58 -51.42 -15.52
CA LEU A 4 -4.04 -50.84 -16.79
C LEU A 4 -5.50 -51.17 -17.12
N ALA A 5 -5.97 -52.37 -16.77
CA ALA A 5 -7.36 -52.80 -16.97
C ALA A 5 -8.32 -52.12 -15.97
N PHE A 6 -7.87 -51.92 -14.73
CA PHE A 6 -8.62 -51.15 -13.73
C PHE A 6 -8.77 -49.69 -14.16
N PHE A 7 -7.71 -49.09 -14.70
CA PHE A 7 -7.69 -47.71 -15.19
C PHE A 7 -8.59 -47.51 -16.41
N SER A 8 -8.62 -48.46 -17.35
CA SER A 8 -9.50 -48.35 -18.52
C SER A 8 -10.98 -48.56 -18.16
N SER A 9 -11.28 -49.48 -17.23
CA SER A 9 -12.64 -49.74 -16.74
C SER A 9 -13.20 -48.55 -15.94
N HIS A 10 -12.37 -47.91 -15.11
CA HIS A 10 -12.78 -46.80 -14.24
C HIS A 10 -12.36 -45.41 -14.77
N TRP A 11 -11.91 -45.33 -16.02
CA TRP A 11 -11.43 -44.09 -16.66
C TRP A 11 -12.43 -42.94 -16.53
N ARG A 12 -13.73 -43.23 -16.69
CA ARG A 12 -14.80 -42.22 -16.57
C ARG A 12 -14.90 -41.63 -15.16
N VAL A 13 -14.70 -42.46 -14.14
CA VAL A 13 -14.72 -42.03 -12.73
C VAL A 13 -13.49 -41.18 -12.43
N LEU A 14 -12.32 -41.60 -12.89
CA LEU A 14 -11.08 -40.83 -12.74
C LEU A 14 -11.14 -39.49 -13.47
N ALA A 15 -11.73 -39.44 -14.67
CA ALA A 15 -11.96 -38.21 -15.41
C ALA A 15 -12.92 -37.26 -14.67
N LEU A 16 -14.00 -37.78 -14.08
CA LEU A 16 -14.93 -36.99 -13.25
C LEU A 16 -14.25 -36.42 -12.01
N ILE A 17 -13.46 -37.22 -11.31
CA ILE A 17 -12.71 -36.77 -10.14
C ILE A 17 -11.71 -35.67 -10.54
N GLY A 18 -10.97 -35.87 -11.64
CA GLY A 18 -10.06 -34.87 -12.17
C GLY A 18 -10.76 -33.55 -12.53
N ALA A 19 -11.92 -33.63 -13.18
CA ALA A 19 -12.72 -32.45 -13.52
C ALA A 19 -13.22 -31.70 -12.27
N CYS A 20 -13.68 -32.42 -11.25
CA CYS A 20 -14.10 -31.81 -9.98
C CYS A 20 -12.93 -31.10 -9.27
N LEU A 21 -11.76 -31.72 -9.23
CA LEU A 21 -10.57 -31.12 -8.62
C LEU A 21 -10.10 -29.88 -9.39
N ALA A 22 -10.12 -29.93 -10.72
CA ALA A 22 -9.79 -28.77 -11.56
C ALA A 22 -10.77 -27.61 -11.34
N ALA A 23 -12.08 -27.89 -11.26
CA ALA A 23 -13.09 -26.88 -10.99
C ALA A 23 -12.91 -26.21 -9.61
N ILE A 24 -12.64 -26.99 -8.57
CA ILE A 24 -12.36 -26.48 -7.22
C ILE A 24 -11.08 -25.64 -7.23
N GLY A 25 -10.03 -26.12 -7.91
CA GLY A 25 -8.76 -25.40 -8.04
C GLY A 25 -8.94 -24.03 -8.71
N LEU A 26 -9.64 -23.99 -9.85
CA LEU A 26 -9.94 -22.75 -10.57
C LEU A 26 -10.80 -21.79 -9.74
N TYR A 27 -11.80 -22.30 -9.03
CA TYR A 27 -12.65 -21.49 -8.15
C TYR A 27 -11.85 -20.85 -7.00
N GLN A 28 -10.97 -21.63 -6.37
CA GLN A 28 -10.12 -21.14 -5.28
C GLN A 28 -9.06 -20.16 -5.78
N LEU A 29 -8.53 -20.34 -6.99
CA LEU A 29 -7.58 -19.41 -7.61
C LEU A 29 -8.24 -18.05 -7.88
N GLY A 30 -9.40 -18.05 -8.57
CA GLY A 30 -10.13 -16.82 -8.86
C GLY A 30 -10.59 -16.07 -7.59
N LYS A 31 -10.93 -16.79 -6.51
CA LYS A 31 -11.27 -16.17 -5.22
C LYS A 31 -10.05 -15.53 -4.54
N ARG A 32 -8.85 -16.07 -4.74
CA ARG A 32 -7.60 -15.47 -4.20
C ARG A 32 -7.20 -14.21 -4.95
N ASP A 33 -7.35 -14.22 -6.27
CA ASP A 33 -7.00 -13.07 -7.11
C ASP A 33 -7.86 -11.84 -6.74
N GLY A 34 -9.18 -12.03 -6.58
CA GLY A 34 -10.07 -10.94 -6.15
C GLY A 34 -9.81 -10.40 -4.74
N TYR A 35 -9.20 -11.20 -3.84
CA TYR A 35 -8.85 -10.75 -2.49
C TYR A 35 -7.55 -9.94 -2.48
N GLN A 36 -6.57 -10.29 -3.34
CA GLN A 36 -5.33 -9.52 -3.45
C GLN A 36 -5.54 -8.17 -4.12
N ASP A 37 -6.42 -8.08 -5.12
CA ASP A 37 -6.76 -6.81 -5.76
C ASP A 37 -7.47 -5.85 -4.78
N ALA A 38 -8.35 -6.36 -3.92
CA ALA A 38 -9.00 -5.54 -2.90
C ALA A 38 -8.02 -5.00 -1.82
N ILE A 39 -6.97 -5.77 -1.49
CA ILE A 39 -5.94 -5.35 -0.52
C ILE A 39 -4.96 -4.35 -1.12
N SER A 40 -4.59 -4.50 -2.40
CA SER A 40 -3.66 -3.60 -3.07
C SER A 40 -4.24 -2.20 -3.26
N ASP A 41 -5.55 -2.12 -3.57
CA ASP A 41 -6.27 -0.84 -3.68
C ASP A 41 -6.32 -0.09 -2.34
N GLN A 42 -6.57 -0.80 -1.23
CA GLN A 42 -6.53 -0.18 0.10
C GLN A 42 -5.13 0.30 0.47
N LEU A 43 -4.09 -0.50 0.22
CA LEU A 43 -2.71 -0.12 0.52
C LEU A 43 -2.24 1.08 -0.30
N GLN A 44 -2.66 1.22 -1.55
CA GLN A 44 -2.29 2.39 -2.35
C GLN A 44 -2.94 3.69 -1.82
N SER A 45 -4.18 3.62 -1.35
CA SER A 45 -4.87 4.79 -0.80
C SER A 45 -4.21 5.30 0.49
N THR A 46 -3.79 4.40 1.38
CA THR A 46 -3.12 4.75 2.64
C THR A 46 -1.70 5.26 2.39
N ILE A 47 -0.94 4.62 1.48
CA ILE A 47 0.40 5.08 1.10
C ILE A 47 0.35 6.46 0.45
N LYS A 48 -0.66 6.78 -0.38
CA LYS A 48 -0.80 8.11 -0.97
C LYS A 48 -1.01 9.19 0.10
N ALA A 49 -1.88 8.93 1.08
CA ALA A 49 -2.15 9.88 2.16
C ALA A 49 -0.92 10.08 3.08
N GLU A 50 -0.16 9.03 3.36
CA GLU A 50 1.09 9.15 4.11
C GLU A 50 2.18 9.87 3.31
N ARG A 51 2.28 9.62 2.00
CA ARG A 51 3.27 10.28 1.14
C ARG A 51 3.01 11.78 1.00
N GLU A 52 1.74 12.19 0.98
CA GLU A 52 1.35 13.61 0.97
C GLU A 52 1.72 14.28 2.30
N ARG A 53 1.47 13.62 3.44
CA ARG A 53 1.93 14.11 4.76
C ARG A 53 3.46 14.16 4.88
N ALA A 54 4.16 13.16 4.37
CA ALA A 54 5.63 13.12 4.37
C ALA A 54 6.25 14.18 3.44
N ALA A 55 5.59 14.51 2.34
CA ALA A 55 6.02 15.58 1.44
C ALA A 55 5.84 16.96 2.08
N ASP A 56 4.76 17.18 2.83
CA ASP A 56 4.58 18.38 3.64
C ASP A 56 5.61 18.47 4.77
N ASP A 57 5.89 17.37 5.48
CA ASP A 57 6.92 17.32 6.52
C ASP A 57 8.34 17.54 5.97
N ALA A 58 8.65 17.02 4.79
CA ALA A 58 9.94 17.27 4.13
C ALA A 58 10.12 18.74 3.74
N LYS A 59 9.02 19.41 3.35
CA LYS A 59 9.03 20.85 3.03
C LYS A 59 9.18 21.74 4.27
N LEU A 60 8.80 21.23 5.45
CA LEU A 60 9.04 21.89 6.73
C LEU A 60 10.47 21.67 7.24
N ARG A 61 11.10 20.53 6.89
CA ARG A 61 12.46 20.16 7.34
C ARG A 61 13.59 20.83 6.58
N ASP A 62 13.32 21.32 5.37
CA ASP A 62 14.30 22.06 4.55
C ASP A 62 14.19 23.59 4.76
N LEU A 63 13.28 24.03 5.63
CA LEU A 63 13.08 25.43 5.96
C LEU A 63 13.94 25.79 7.18
N SER A 64 14.71 26.87 7.08
CA SER A 64 15.46 27.39 8.24
C SER A 64 14.52 27.76 9.38
N ASP A 65 14.98 27.66 10.65
CA ASP A 65 14.17 28.01 11.83
C ASP A 65 13.58 29.43 11.76
N TYR A 66 14.32 30.35 11.12
CA TYR A 66 13.87 31.69 10.79
C TYR A 66 12.62 31.69 9.89
N ASP A 67 12.67 30.96 8.78
CA ASP A 67 11.59 30.89 7.81
C ASP A 67 10.37 30.13 8.37
N PHE A 68 10.60 29.10 9.19
CA PHE A 68 9.55 28.38 9.91
C PHE A 68 8.80 29.30 10.88
N CYS A 69 9.55 30.06 11.70
CA CYS A 69 8.98 31.01 12.65
C CYS A 69 8.13 32.08 11.94
N ARG A 70 8.64 32.66 10.84
CA ARG A 70 7.89 33.66 10.05
C ARG A 70 6.60 33.09 9.47
N LEU A 71 6.64 31.87 8.95
CA LEU A 71 5.48 31.23 8.33
C LEU A 71 4.42 30.89 9.38
N ALA A 72 4.83 30.43 10.56
CA ALA A 72 3.95 30.15 11.70
C ALA A 72 3.28 31.42 12.26
N LEU A 73 4.05 32.50 12.48
CA LEU A 73 3.50 33.77 13.00
C LEU A 73 2.60 34.46 11.96
N LYS A 74 2.95 34.40 10.67
CA LYS A 74 2.12 34.93 9.59
C LYS A 74 0.76 34.22 9.49
N ARG A 75 0.70 32.89 9.64
CA ARG A 75 -0.57 32.14 9.69
C ARG A 75 -1.44 32.53 10.88
N ARG A 76 -0.83 32.98 11.98
CA ARG A 76 -1.52 33.42 13.21
C ARG A 76 -1.81 34.93 13.25
N GLY A 77 -1.36 35.70 12.26
CA GLY A 77 -1.51 37.15 12.22
C GLY A 77 -0.68 37.92 13.26
N LEU A 78 0.40 37.32 13.75
CA LEU A 78 1.27 37.88 14.80
C LEU A 78 2.50 38.57 14.20
N SER A 79 3.15 39.46 14.98
CA SER A 79 4.34 40.18 14.52
C SER A 79 5.52 39.25 14.32
N VAL A 80 6.17 39.36 13.16
CA VAL A 80 7.28 38.48 12.75
C VAL A 80 8.65 38.90 13.30
N GLU A 81 8.73 40.05 13.97
CA GLU A 81 9.98 40.60 14.53
C GLU A 81 10.58 39.69 15.62
N GLN A 82 9.75 38.91 16.30
CA GLN A 82 10.19 37.89 17.27
C GLN A 82 11.03 36.78 16.61
N CYS A 83 10.92 36.60 15.29
CA CYS A 83 11.72 35.64 14.54
C CYS A 83 13.08 36.19 14.14
N ASP A 84 13.32 37.51 14.18
CA ASP A 84 14.61 38.09 13.78
C ASP A 84 15.76 37.71 14.73
N GLU A 85 15.44 37.26 15.94
CA GLU A 85 16.42 36.68 16.88
C GLU A 85 16.94 35.31 16.42
N LEU A 86 16.22 34.63 15.52
CA LEU A 86 16.64 33.37 14.89
C LEU A 86 17.41 33.60 13.58
N ARG A 87 17.60 34.85 13.14
CA ARG A 87 18.30 35.18 11.91
C ARG A 87 19.81 34.94 12.07
N GLY A 88 20.32 33.90 11.42
CA GLY A 88 21.75 33.59 11.39
C GLY A 88 22.22 32.53 12.38
N LEU A 89 21.28 31.89 13.10
CA LEU A 89 21.58 30.65 13.82
C LEU A 89 21.62 29.48 12.83
N PRO A 90 22.61 28.57 12.94
CA PRO A 90 22.62 27.36 12.13
C PRO A 90 21.45 26.47 12.56
N SER A 91 20.66 26.00 11.59
CA SER A 91 19.74 24.88 11.80
C SER A 91 20.58 23.66 12.20
N GLU A 92 20.34 23.10 13.39
CA GLU A 92 21.05 21.93 13.93
C GLU A 92 20.72 20.63 13.17
#